data_AF-A0A2G9U8E8-F1
#
_entry.id   AF-A0A2G9U8E8-F1
#
_cell.length_a   1.000
_cell.length_b   1.000
_cell.length_c   1.000
_cell.angle_alpha   90.00
_cell.angle_beta   90.00
_cell.angle_gamma   90.00
#
_symmetry.space_group_name_H-M   'P 1'
#
loop_
_entity.id
_entity.type
_entity.pdbx_description
1 polymer ?
#
loop_
_entity_poly.entity_id
_entity_poly.type
_entity_poly.pdbx_seq_one_letter_code
_entity_poly.pdbx_strand_id
1 'polypeptide(L)' 'MMFVLQSKRVYMSPYDATYRVDFWRFSFNHKEVPRLDILICNAGVLRVPKFAKTVDGFERTWQCNYL' A
#
# COMPACT_ATOMS: atom_id res chain seq x y z
N MET A 1 3.89 4.36 -1.90
CA MET A 1 3.33 5.57 -1.27
C MET A 1 1.81 5.50 -1.33
N MET A 2 1.16 5.32 -0.18
CA MET A 2 -0.30 5.27 -0.04
C MET A 2 -0.77 6.52 0.70
N PHE A 3 -1.87 7.12 0.25
CA PHE A 3 -2.46 8.29 0.87
C PHE A 3 -3.75 7.94 1.56
N VAL A 4 -3.91 8.42 2.80
CA VAL A 4 -5.15 8.31 3.56
C VAL A 4 -5.73 9.71 3.70
N LEU A 5 -7.00 9.86 3.31
CA LEU A 5 -7.76 11.09 3.49
C LEU A 5 -8.70 10.93 4.68
N GLN A 6 -8.49 11.75 5.70
CA GLN A 6 -9.42 11.88 6.83
C GLN A 6 -9.72 13.36 7.06
N SER A 7 -11.00 13.75 7.02
CA SER A 7 -11.47 15.10 7.38
C SER A 7 -10.63 16.25 6.80
N LYS A 8 -10.43 16.24 5.47
CA LYS A 8 -9.64 17.23 4.71
C LYS A 8 -8.14 17.32 5.06
N ARG A 9 -7.60 16.38 5.84
CA ARG A 9 -6.16 16.23 6.10
C ARG A 9 -5.60 15.02 5.34
N VAL A 10 -4.39 15.18 4.81
CA VAL A 10 -3.63 14.14 4.13
C VAL A 10 -2.64 13.55 5.12
N TYR A 11 -2.74 12.25 5.37
CA TYR A 11 -1.79 11.50 6.17
C TYR A 11 -0.90 10.68 5.22
N MET A 12 0.41 10.77 5.43
CA MET A 12 1.41 10.06 4.64
C MET A 12 2.08 9.01 5.52
N SER A 13 2.00 7.75 5.11
CA SER A 13 2.69 6.65 5.78
C SER A 13 3.73 6.05 4.82
N PRO A 14 4.95 5.73 5.28
CA PRO A 14 5.90 4.96 4.49
C PRO A 14 5.34 3.55 4.29
N TYR A 15 4.84 3.29 3.08
CA TYR A 15 4.25 2.02 2.67
C TYR A 15 4.77 1.59 1.29
N ASP A 16 5.30 0.38 1.22
CA ASP A 16 5.70 -0.32 0.00
C ASP A 16 4.71 -1.47 -0.28
N ALA A 17 4.00 -1.38 -1.41
CA ALA A 17 3.00 -2.37 -1.82
C ALA A 17 3.60 -3.72 -2.25
N THR A 18 4.92 -3.82 -2.40
CA THR A 18 5.59 -5.10 -2.70
C THR A 18 5.78 -6.00 -1.49
N TYR A 19 5.53 -5.49 -0.27
CA TYR A 19 5.69 -6.24 0.97
C TYR A 19 4.37 -6.36 1.72
N ARG A 20 3.86 -7.58 1.89
CA ARG A 20 2.60 -7.81 2.62
C ARG A 20 2.67 -7.35 4.09
N VAL A 21 3.86 -7.44 4.71
CA VAL A 21 4.08 -7.03 6.11
C VAL A 21 3.80 -5.54 6.33
N ASP A 22 4.09 -4.70 5.33
CA ASP A 22 3.87 -3.26 5.45
C ASP A 22 2.39 -2.89 5.45
N PHE A 23 1.55 -3.68 4.77
CA PHE A 23 0.09 -3.49 4.80
C PHE A 23 -0.46 -3.75 6.20
N TRP A 24 -0.01 -4.84 6.85
CA TRP A 24 -0.40 -5.14 8.22
C TRP A 24 0.07 -4.07 9.20
N ARG A 25 1.31 -3.60 9.06
CA ARG A 25 1.84 -2.49 9.88
C ARG A 25 1.00 -1.23 9.73
N PHE A 26 0.64 -0.89 8.50
CA PHE A 26 -0.26 0.24 8.23
C PHE A 26 -1.64 0.01 8.87
N SER A 27 -2.24 -1.17 8.68
CA SER A 27 -3.56 -1.50 9.22
C SER A 27 -3.60 -1.41 10.74
N PHE A 28 -2.54 -1.78 11.46
CA PHE A 28 -2.51 -1.73 12.92
C PHE A 28 -2.10 -0.37 13.50
N ASN A 29 -1.62 0.57 12.68
CA ASN A 29 -1.22 1.90 13.15
C ASN A 29 -2.40 2.89 13.21
N HIS A 30 -3.42 2.58 14.01
CA HIS A 30 -4.59 3.43 14.21
C HIS A 30 -4.36 4.66 15.11
N LYS A 31 -3.14 4.84 15.64
CA LYS A 31 -2.84 5.93 16.59
C LYS A 31 -2.99 7.32 15.95
N GLU A 32 -2.69 7.44 14.65
CA GLU A 32 -2.69 8.71 13.93
C GLU A 32 -4.02 9.00 13.21
N VAL A 33 -4.73 7.94 12.80
CA VAL A 33 -5.97 8.00 12.02
C VAL A 33 -7.04 7.16 12.75
N PRO A 34 -7.76 7.74 13.73
CA PRO A 34 -8.70 6.99 14.56
C PRO A 34 -9.95 6.53 13.79
N ARG A 35 -10.23 7.14 12.62
CA ARG A 35 -11.35 6.79 11.75
C ARG A 35 -10.93 6.94 10.28
N LEU A 36 -11.15 5.89 9.50
CA LEU A 36 -10.90 5.87 8.06
C LEU A 36 -12.25 5.98 7.33
N ASP A 37 -12.49 7.11 6.66
CA ASP A 37 -13.73 7.32 5.90
C ASP A 37 -13.60 6.83 4.44
N ILE A 38 -12.44 7.08 3.81
CA ILE A 38 -12.18 6.70 2.42
C ILE A 38 -10.73 6.21 2.29
N LEU A 39 -10.55 5.05 1.66
CA LEU A 39 -9.25 4.51 1.26
C LEU A 39 -9.13 4.53 -0.25
N ILE A 40 -8.07 5.15 -0.77
CA ILE A 40 -7.80 5.22 -2.21
C ILE A 40 -6.55 4.39 -2.53
N CYS A 41 -6.76 3.19 -3.09
CA CYS A 41 -5.70 2.30 -3.54
C CYS A 41 -5.26 2.64 -4.97
N ASN A 42 -4.66 3.82 -5.17
CA ASN A 42 -4.22 4.28 -6.50
C ASN A 42 -2.78 3.90 -6.85
N ALA A 43 -1.99 3.41 -5.89
CA ALA A 43 -0.62 2.99 -6.18
C ALA A 43 -0.64 1.79 -7.13
N GLY A 44 0.18 1.85 -8.19
CA GLY A 44 0.31 0.74 -9.13
C GLY A 44 1.58 0.80 -9.94
N VAL A 45 2.07 -0.36 -10.34
CA VAL A 45 3.21 -0.54 -11.24
C VAL A 45 2.74 -1.18 -12.54
N LEU A 46 3.26 -0.73 -13.68
CA LEU A 46 2.90 -1.26 -14.99
C LEU A 46 4.16 -1.41 -15.84
N ARG A 47 4.20 -2.44 -16.69
CA ARG A 47 5.32 -2.74 -17.62
C ARG A 47 6.66 -2.82 -16.90
N VAL A 48 6.73 -3.65 -15.85
CA VAL A 48 8.01 -3.93 -15.18
C VAL A 48 8.95 -4.60 -16.20
N PRO A 49 10.19 -4.09 -16.40
CA PRO A 49 11.05 -4.48 -17.52
C PRO A 49 11.54 -5.94 -17.46
N LYS A 50 11.44 -6.57 -16.28
CA LYS A 50 11.76 -7.98 -16.06
C LYS A 50 10.69 -8.58 -15.17
N PHE A 51 10.32 -9.82 -15.48
CA PHE A 51 9.56 -10.64 -14.55
C PHE A 51 10.38 -10.81 -13.27
N ALA A 52 9.81 -10.35 -12.15
CA ALA A 52 10.45 -10.43 -10.84
C ALA A 52 9.42 -10.89 -9.82
N LYS A 53 9.88 -11.71 -8.88
CA LYS A 53 9.10 -12.09 -7.71
C LYS A 53 9.40 -11.12 -6.56
N THR A 54 8.40 -10.87 -5.72
CA THR A 54 8.55 -10.19 -4.44
C THR A 54 9.17 -11.14 -3.40
N VAL A 55 9.43 -10.62 -2.20
CA VAL A 55 9.89 -11.43 -1.06
C VAL A 55 8.83 -12.46 -0.64
N ASP A 56 7.54 -12.16 -0.87
CA ASP A 56 6.42 -13.07 -0.62
C ASP A 56 6.25 -14.12 -1.74
N GLY A 57 7.06 -14.06 -2.81
CA GLY A 57 7.10 -15.06 -3.88
C GLY A 57 6.09 -14.85 -5.02
N PHE A 58 5.25 -13.81 -4.95
CA PHE A 58 4.31 -13.45 -6.01
C PHE A 58 4.98 -12.63 -7.11
N GLU A 59 4.39 -12.62 -8.30
CA GLU A 59 4.83 -11.73 -9.37
C GLU A 59 4.61 -10.27 -8.95
N ARG A 60 5.60 -9.42 -9.18
CA ARG A 60 5.66 -8.05 -8.65
C ARG A 60 4.47 -7.19 -9.05
N THR A 61 4.04 -7.25 -10.30
CA THR A 61 2.92 -6.45 -10.81
C THR A 61 1.61 -6.85 -10.14
N TRP A 62 1.34 -8.16 -10.03
CA TRP A 62 0.18 -8.70 -9.34
C TRP A 62 0.17 -8.36 -7.87
N GLN A 63 1.32 -8.47 -7.19
CA GLN A 63 1.40 -8.12 -5.78
C GLN A 63 1.20 -6.63 -5.52
N CYS A 64 1.80 -5.76 -6.32
CA CYS A 64 1.66 -4.32 -6.10
C CYS A 64 0.24 -3.80 -6.35
N ASN A 65 -0.44 -4.38 -7.35
CA ASN A 65 -1.68 -3.79 -7.88
C ASN A 65 -2.94 -4.47 -7.35
N TYR A 66 -2.84 -5.67 -6.76
CA TYR A 66 -4.02 -6.48 -6.42
C TYR A 66 -3.93 -7.29 -5.12
N LEU A 67 -2.79 -7.89 -4.76
CA LEU A 67 -2.66 -8.84 -3.62
C LEU A 67 -2.28 -8.20 -2.29
#